data_AF-A0A355RG93-F1
#
_entry.id   AF-A0A355RG93-F1
#
_cell.length_a   1.000
_cell.length_b   1.000
_cell.length_c   1.000
_cell.angle_alpha   90.00
_cell.angle_beta   90.00
_cell.angle_gamma   90.00
#
_symmetry.space_group_name_H-M   'P 1'
#
loop_
_entity.id
_entity.type
_entity.pdbx_description
1 polymer ?
#
loop_
_entity_poly.entity_id
_entity_poly.type
_entity_poly.pdbx_seq_one_letter_code
_entity_poly.pdbx_strand_id
1 'polypeptide(L)' 'MEIKMLRQIFKSLIVARQASAAFENLSHLSDHQLQDIGFTRATYVDEIKAQVLAEMDAADEKKATQMQITPNLVGSV' A
#
# COMPACT_ATOMS: atom_id res chain seq x y z
N MET A 1 -9.54 20.54 1.60
CA MET A 1 -8.35 20.30 0.76
C MET A 1 -7.21 19.69 1.57
N GLU A 2 -6.94 20.18 2.79
CA GLU A 2 -5.88 19.71 3.69
C GLU A 2 -5.93 18.21 4.03
N ILE A 3 -7.09 17.63 4.32
CA ILE A 3 -7.20 16.20 4.67
C ILE A 3 -6.72 15.28 3.53
N LYS A 4 -6.96 15.66 2.26
CA LYS A 4 -6.47 14.89 1.10
C LYS A 4 -4.95 14.96 1.00
N MET A 5 -4.36 16.14 1.23
CA MET A 5 -2.92 16.34 1.22
C MET A 5 -2.23 15.57 2.36
N LEU A 6 -2.79 15.62 3.57
CA LEU A 6 -2.28 14.86 4.72
C LEU A 6 -2.30 13.36 4.44
N ARG A 7 -3.40 12.84 3.88
CA ARG A 7 -3.50 11.43 3.49
C ARG A 7 -2.39 11.03 2.51
N GLN A 8 -2.13 11.84 1.48
CA GLN A 8 -1.07 11.58 0.50
C GLN A 8 0.33 11.57 1.13
N ILE A 9 0.61 12.50 2.05
CA ILE A 9 1.87 12.52 2.80
C ILE A 9 2.02 11.24 3.62
N PHE A 10 0.99 10.80 4.34
CA PHE A 10 1.03 9.53 5.07
C PHE A 10 1.22 8.32 4.15
N LYS A 11 0.60 8.30 2.96
CA LYS A 11 0.85 7.24 1.97
C LYS A 11 2.31 7.20 1.56
N SER A 12 2.88 8.34 1.17
CA SER A 12 4.29 8.42 0.79
C SER A 12 5.24 7.99 1.90
N LEU A 13 4.93 8.32 3.16
CA LEU A 13 5.72 7.91 4.32
C LEU A 13 5.70 6.39 4.51
N ILE A 14 4.52 5.77 4.42
CA ILE A 14 4.37 4.32 4.55
C ILE A 14 5.08 3.59 3.41
N VAL A 15 4.90 4.05 2.17
CA VAL A 15 5.59 3.49 0.99
C VAL A 15 7.11 3.61 1.15
N ALA A 16 7.61 4.76 1.60
CA ALA A 16 9.04 4.95 1.85
C ALA A 16 9.56 4.00 2.94
N ARG A 17 8.81 3.82 4.04
CA ARG A 17 9.18 2.88 5.11
C ARG A 17 9.23 1.44 4.62
N GLN A 18 8.25 1.03 3.81
CA GLN A 18 8.22 -0.31 3.22
C GLN A 18 9.36 -0.52 2.22
N ALA A 19 9.70 0.50 1.43
CA ALA A 19 10.86 0.45 0.55
C ALA A 19 12.17 0.26 1.32
N SER A 20 12.36 0.97 2.43
CA SER A 20 13.54 0.80 3.29
C SER A 20 13.61 -0.60 3.90
N ALA A 21 12.49 -1.12 4.43
CA ALA A 21 12.44 -2.47 4.97
C ALA A 21 12.68 -3.54 3.90
N ALA A 22 12.14 -3.35 2.69
CA ALA A 22 12.37 -4.24 1.55
C ALA A 22 13.84 -4.22 1.12
N PHE A 23 14.48 -3.05 1.09
CA PHE A 23 15.90 -2.92 0.77
C PHE A 23 16.79 -3.62 1.81
N GLU A 24 16.47 -3.46 3.10
CA GLU A 24 17.15 -4.17 4.18
C GLU A 24 16.97 -5.69 4.04
N ASN A 25 15.74 -6.16 3.81
CA ASN A 25 15.45 -7.58 3.61
C ASN A 25 16.16 -8.15 2.38
N LEU A 26 16.28 -7.36 1.30
CA LEU A 26 16.97 -7.75 0.07
C LEU A 26 18.46 -8.07 0.31
N SER A 27 19.09 -7.40 1.29
CA SER A 27 20.49 -7.67 1.65
C SER A 27 20.67 -9.07 2.26
N HIS A 28 19.61 -9.64 2.82
CA HIS A 28 19.59 -10.97 3.42
C HIS A 28 19.10 -12.06 2.45
N LEU A 29 18.64 -11.68 1.26
CA LEU A 29 18.15 -12.60 0.23
C LEU A 29 19.20 -12.82 -0.86
N SER A 30 19.36 -14.09 -1.22
CA SER A 30 20.19 -14.50 -2.36
C SER A 30 19.39 -14.46 -3.67
N ASP A 31 20.09 -14.45 -4.79
CA ASP A 31 19.47 -14.29 -6.12
C ASP A 31 18.55 -15.47 -6.46
N HIS A 32 18.92 -16.70 -6.05
CA HIS A 32 18.06 -17.86 -6.24
C HIS A 32 16.76 -17.75 -5.42
N GLN A 33 16.85 -17.33 -4.16
CA GLN A 33 15.66 -17.15 -3.32
C GLN A 33 14.72 -16.10 -3.88
N LEU A 34 15.26 -15.00 -4.43
CA LEU A 34 14.46 -13.98 -5.10
C LEU A 34 13.78 -14.56 -6.34
N GLN A 35 14.52 -15.33 -7.14
CA GLN A 35 13.99 -15.92 -8.35
C GLN A 35 12.90 -16.96 -8.07
N ASP A 36 13.04 -17.73 -6.99
CA ASP A 36 12.05 -18.71 -6.53
C ASP A 36 10.72 -18.05 -6.13
N ILE A 37 10.75 -16.81 -5.62
CA ILE A 37 9.57 -16.01 -5.30
C ILE A 37 9.15 -15.07 -6.44
N GLY A 38 9.75 -15.20 -7.62
CA GLY A 38 9.39 -14.44 -8.83
C GLY A 38 9.95 -13.01 -8.89
N PHE A 39 10.91 -12.66 -8.03
CA PHE A 39 11.56 -11.35 -8.02
C PHE A 39 13.01 -11.40 -8.51
N THR A 40 13.55 -10.23 -8.85
CA THR A 40 14.99 -10.02 -9.02
C THR A 40 15.46 -8.92 -8.07
N ARG A 41 16.78 -8.78 -7.83
CA ARG A 41 17.29 -7.66 -7.00
C ARG A 41 16.87 -6.29 -7.51
N ALA A 42 16.75 -6.14 -8.83
CA ALA A 42 16.34 -4.89 -9.46
C ALA A 42 14.85 -4.61 -9.28
N THR A 43 14.00 -5.64 -9.23
CA THR A 43 12.53 -5.48 -9.22
C THR A 43 11.92 -5.58 -7.83
N TYR A 44 12.55 -6.28 -6.89
CA TYR A 44 11.98 -6.58 -5.57
C TYR A 44 11.47 -5.35 -4.82
N VAL A 45 12.30 -4.32 -4.66
CA VAL A 45 11.93 -3.11 -3.88
C VAL A 45 10.85 -2.30 -4.62
N ASP A 46 10.92 -2.24 -5.94
CA ASP A 46 9.97 -1.48 -6.76
C ASP A 46 8.59 -2.14 -6.77
N GLU A 47 8.55 -3.46 -6.87
CA GLU A 47 7.29 -4.21 -6.83
C GLU A 47 6.64 -4.18 -5.44
N ILE A 48 7.42 -4.27 -4.35
CA ILE A 48 6.89 -4.10 -3.00
C ILE A 48 6.28 -2.70 -2.81
N LYS A 49 6.94 -1.64 -3.30
CA LYS A 49 6.36 -0.28 -3.28
C LYS A 49 5.04 -0.21 -4.05
N ALA A 50 4.98 -0.82 -5.23
CA ALA A 50 3.79 -0.83 -6.08
C ALA A 50 2.64 -1.60 -5.42
N GLN A 51 2.92 -2.75 -4.81
CA GLN A 51 1.93 -3.56 -4.09
C GLN A 51 1.35 -2.79 -2.90
N VAL A 52 2.21 -2.21 -2.04
CA VAL A 52 1.76 -1.43 -0.88
C VAL A 52 0.90 -0.25 -1.32
N LEU A 53 1.30 0.46 -2.39
CA LEU A 53 0.50 1.58 -2.90
C LEU A 53 -0.87 1.10 -3.41
N ALA A 54 -0.91 0.01 -4.18
CA ALA A 54 -2.14 -0.57 -4.70
C ALA A 54 -3.08 -1.03 -3.58
N GLU A 55 -2.56 -1.65 -2.51
CA GLU A 55 -3.35 -2.03 -1.34
C GLU A 55 -3.96 -0.82 -0.62
N MET A 56 -3.19 0.26 -0.48
CA MET A 56 -3.66 1.50 0.13
C MET A 56 -4.72 2.20 -0.71
N ASP A 57 -4.60 2.17 -2.03
CA ASP A 57 -5.60 2.72 -2.95
C ASP A 57 -6.88 1.88 -2.95
N ALA A 58 -6.77 0.55 -2.99
CA ALA A 58 -7.93 -0.34 -2.85
C ALA A 58 -8.63 -0.19 -1.49
N ALA A 59 -7.89 0.05 -0.41
CA ALA A 59 -8.45 0.34 0.91
C ALA A 59 -9.21 1.67 0.94
N ASP A 60 -8.71 2.69 0.25
CA ASP A 60 -9.41 3.97 0.12
C ASP A 60 -10.68 3.84 -0.73
N GLU A 61 -10.66 3.07 -1.81
CA GLU A 61 -11.84 2.77 -2.64
C GLU A 61 -12.92 2.03 -1.85
N LYS A 62 -12.52 1.03 -1.05
CA LYS A 62 -13.44 0.31 -0.13
C LYS A 62 -14.06 1.26 0.89
N LYS A 63 -13.29 2.16 1.49
CA LYS A 63 -13.82 3.18 2.42
C LYS A 63 -14.76 4.16 1.73
N ALA A 64 -14.43 4.60 0.52
CA ALA A 64 -15.29 5.49 -0.26
C ALA A 64 -16.62 4.81 -0.60
N THR A 65 -16.57 3.53 -0.99
CA THR A 65 -17.76 2.71 -1.24
C THR A 65 -18.58 2.57 0.03
N GLN A 66 -17.98 2.16 1.16
CA GLN A 66 -18.67 2.05 2.47
C GLN A 66 -19.37 3.34 2.91
N MET A 67 -18.75 4.51 2.70
CA MET A 67 -19.37 5.81 2.98
C MET A 67 -20.58 6.12 2.08
N GLN A 68 -20.59 5.62 0.83
CA GLN A 68 -21.73 5.77 -0.07
C GLN A 68 -22.89 4.82 0.28
N ILE A 69 -22.61 3.63 0.84
CA ILE A 69 -23.63 2.63 1.22
C ILE A 69 -24.27 2.90 2.59
N THR A 70 -23.92 4.00 3.27
CA THR A 70 -24.66 4.50 4.43
C THR A 70 -25.54 5.71 4.05
N PRO A 71 -26.61 5.57 3.24
CA PRO A 71 -27.54 6.65 2.99
C PRO A 71 -28.59 6.80 4.10
N ASN A 72 -28.64 5.88 5.08
CA ASN A 72 -29.78 5.85 5.99
C ASN A 72 -29.40 5.21 7.33
N LEU A 73 -29.31 6.06 8.37
CA LEU A 73 -30.14 5.79 9.54
C LEU A 73 -31.59 5.83 9.02
N VAL A 74 -31.98 4.70 8.39
CA VAL A 74 -33.35 4.31 8.13
C VAL A 74 -34.14 4.78 9.33
N GLY A 75 -35.15 5.62 9.11
CA GLY A 75 -35.98 6.13 10.19
C GLY A 75 -36.38 4.99 11.11
N SER A 76 -35.71 4.89 12.25
CA SER A 76 -36.22 4.13 13.37
C SER A 76 -37.13 5.11 14.07
N VAL A 77 -38.39 5.00 13.65
CA VAL A 77 -39.61 5.44 14.31
C VAL A 77 -39.49 5.50 15.83
#